data_AF-A0A0S4J403-F1
#
_entry.id   AF-A0A0S4J403-F1
#
_cell.length_a   1.000
_cell.length_b   1.000
_cell.length_c   1.000
_cell.angle_alpha   90.00
_cell.angle_beta   90.00
_cell.angle_gamma   90.00
#
_symmetry.space_group_name_H-M   'P 1'
#
loop_
_entity.id
_entity.type
_entity.pdbx_description
1 polymer ?
#
loop_
_entity_poly.entity_id
_entity_poly.type
_entity_poly.pdbx_seq_one_letter_code
_entity_poly.pdbx_strand_id
1 'polypeptide(L)'
;MREHMNNNTDNNTGHIVSIRETEEYRAAWDVEVWKALQVKQFQMEFKDSKRKETELFRKTLEAKEKEALAKVDRQTRELTTRERRIVEEEKLLERRRQKLIDQEKEIKTIQQKLEEHRRALDAEAELRVQRVKEDMAHRLELFQQKFSQSEDNARRFEERLHASQAEYMKLFEEFSNFKTQQLANPDVQAVAQLERLRTDHNLEMSSLQDRMDRRHQEQLRLRTDHNLEMSSLQDRMDRRHQEQLMTVTHRAQQLDAQVTMLSSALASKKQISHSRGVEIAKLQTSLQHAERQLEELRKDKQLVESQLLIATRRNDSFTAAQSNFDSASAGVAAPPPPPSSEAAALRQSIAVTFGNQHEHSTTSKRSSSKDHHGRRSEPTSFSEAQMSLRAEIKRLETERTGLLEETGGAYSVSSPLVRSIDLKIADLHRKCVLPIVDHRDTRH
;
A
#
# COMPACT_ATOMS: atom_id res chain seq x y z
N MET A 1 184.89 -5.87 18.73
CA MET A 1 186.01 -4.91 18.92
C MET A 1 186.41 -5.06 20.39
N ARG A 2 187.66 -5.32 20.79
CA ARG A 2 188.93 -4.60 20.52
C ARG A 2 188.86 -3.12 20.95
N GLU A 3 189.86 -2.52 21.58
CA GLU A 3 191.10 -3.01 22.24
C GLU A 3 190.95 -2.91 23.79
N HIS A 4 191.71 -3.58 24.68
CA HIS A 4 193.17 -3.62 24.94
C HIS A 4 193.81 -2.27 25.34
N MET A 5 194.75 -2.35 26.30
CA MET A 5 195.54 -1.27 26.92
C MET A 5 194.77 -0.38 27.93
N ASN A 6 195.40 0.18 28.98
CA ASN A 6 196.82 0.08 29.37
C ASN A 6 197.02 -0.03 30.88
N ASN A 7 198.13 -0.68 31.29
CA ASN A 7 198.66 -0.51 32.64
C ASN A 7 199.44 0.82 32.70
N ASN A 8 199.27 1.61 33.76
CA ASN A 8 200.41 2.29 34.35
C ASN A 8 200.23 2.42 35.87
N THR A 9 201.27 2.09 36.62
CA THR A 9 201.30 2.15 38.09
C THR A 9 202.08 3.38 38.52
N ASP A 10 201.51 4.20 39.41
CA ASP A 10 202.29 5.10 40.26
C ASP A 10 201.86 4.92 41.72
N ASN A 11 202.84 4.63 42.57
CA ASN A 11 202.62 4.43 43.99
C ASN A 11 202.55 5.77 44.71
N ASN A 12 201.47 6.03 45.45
CA ASN A 12 201.53 6.97 46.56
C ASN A 12 200.72 6.43 47.75
N THR A 13 201.43 5.86 48.72
CA THR A 13 200.88 5.24 49.93
C THR A 13 200.47 6.29 50.95
N GLY A 14 199.43 7.07 50.63
CA GLY A 14 198.62 7.79 51.61
C GLY A 14 197.57 6.85 52.20
N HIS A 15 197.39 6.84 53.53
CA HIS A 15 196.47 5.94 54.22
C HIS A 15 195.01 6.41 54.09
N ILE A 16 194.50 6.48 52.85
CA ILE A 16 193.08 6.69 52.56
C ILE A 16 192.33 5.47 53.08
N VAL A 17 191.80 5.55 54.30
CA VAL A 17 190.72 4.67 54.76
C VAL A 17 189.65 4.75 53.67
N SER A 18 189.26 3.60 53.11
CA SER A 18 188.30 3.58 52.02
C SER A 18 187.05 4.32 52.49
N ILE A 19 186.52 5.26 51.69
CA ILE A 19 185.33 6.03 52.07
C ILE A 19 184.15 5.09 52.39
N ARG A 20 184.18 3.85 51.89
CA ARG A 20 183.18 2.81 52.17
C ARG A 20 183.33 2.09 53.52
N GLU A 21 184.42 2.31 54.23
CA GLU A 21 184.77 1.63 55.48
C GLU A 21 184.55 2.49 56.72
N THR A 22 184.43 3.81 56.55
CA THR A 22 184.21 4.78 57.65
C THR A 22 182.82 4.65 58.26
N GLU A 23 182.67 5.08 59.52
CA GLU A 23 181.42 4.93 60.28
C GLU A 23 180.29 5.80 59.69
N GLU A 24 180.62 6.97 59.16
CA GLU A 24 179.67 7.89 58.53
C GLU A 24 179.10 7.29 57.24
N TYR A 25 179.90 6.57 56.45
CA TYR A 25 179.40 5.88 55.26
C TYR A 25 178.49 4.71 55.61
N ARG A 26 178.81 3.94 56.66
CA ARG A 26 177.91 2.88 57.14
C ARG A 26 176.58 3.46 57.62
N ALA A 27 176.61 4.52 58.42
CA ALA A 27 175.40 5.21 58.87
C ALA A 27 174.59 5.81 57.70
N ALA A 28 175.26 6.39 56.70
CA ALA A 28 174.60 6.90 55.49
C ALA A 28 173.96 5.77 54.67
N TRP A 29 174.67 4.65 54.48
CA TRP A 29 174.18 3.47 53.78
C TRP A 29 173.00 2.81 54.50
N ASP A 30 173.07 2.66 55.83
CA ASP A 30 171.97 2.13 56.64
C ASP A 30 170.73 3.04 56.56
N VAL A 31 170.92 4.37 56.49
CA VAL A 31 169.85 5.33 56.25
C VAL A 31 169.30 5.24 54.81
N GLU A 32 170.12 4.96 53.80
CA GLU A 32 169.66 4.70 52.42
C GLU A 32 168.89 3.39 52.30
N VAL A 33 169.36 2.31 52.94
CA VAL A 33 168.68 1.02 53.05
C VAL A 33 167.35 1.18 53.80
N TRP A 34 167.32 1.91 54.91
CA TRP A 34 166.09 2.21 55.65
C TRP A 34 165.11 3.04 54.82
N LYS A 35 165.56 4.09 54.12
CA LYS A 35 164.74 4.85 53.16
C LYS A 35 164.18 3.95 52.06
N ALA A 36 164.99 3.04 51.50
CA ALA A 36 164.56 2.10 50.47
C ALA A 36 163.53 1.08 50.98
N LEU A 37 163.66 0.62 52.23
CA LEU A 37 162.68 -0.23 52.90
C LEU A 37 161.37 0.53 53.17
N GLN A 38 161.44 1.76 53.68
CA GLN A 38 160.26 2.63 53.88
C GLN A 38 159.53 2.93 52.56
N VAL A 39 160.26 3.27 51.50
CA VAL A 39 159.68 3.47 50.16
C VAL A 39 159.02 2.20 49.63
N LYS A 40 159.61 1.01 49.87
CA LYS A 40 158.96 -0.28 49.52
C LYS A 40 157.69 -0.52 50.35
N GLN A 41 157.69 -0.20 51.64
CA GLN A 41 156.52 -0.32 52.52
C GLN A 41 155.38 0.60 52.03
N PHE A 42 155.62 1.90 51.87
CA PHE A 42 154.62 2.84 51.34
C PHE A 42 154.13 2.45 49.94
N GLN A 43 155.00 1.92 49.07
CA GLN A 43 154.57 1.40 47.78
C GLN A 43 153.66 0.17 47.88
N MET A 44 153.85 -0.71 48.87
CA MET A 44 152.97 -1.86 49.10
C MET A 44 151.63 -1.40 49.68
N GLU A 45 151.65 -0.55 50.72
CA GLU A 45 150.44 0.01 51.33
C GLU A 45 149.60 0.80 50.32
N PHE A 46 150.23 1.62 49.48
CA PHE A 46 149.56 2.35 48.40
C PHE A 46 148.99 1.41 47.32
N LYS A 47 149.73 0.36 46.92
CA LYS A 47 149.22 -0.66 45.98
C LYS A 47 148.00 -1.37 46.56
N ASP A 48 148.01 -1.71 47.85
CA ASP A 48 146.92 -2.44 48.50
C ASP A 48 145.72 -1.56 48.85
N SER A 49 145.91 -0.28 49.17
CA SER A 49 144.80 0.69 49.25
C SER A 49 144.16 0.88 47.87
N LYS A 50 144.96 1.17 46.83
CA LYS A 50 144.47 1.29 45.45
C LYS A 50 143.75 0.03 44.96
N ARG A 51 144.24 -1.17 45.32
CA ARG A 51 143.54 -2.44 45.06
C ARG A 51 142.18 -2.50 45.76
N LYS A 52 142.10 -2.19 47.06
CA LYS A 52 140.83 -2.16 47.82
C LYS A 52 139.85 -1.15 47.23
N GLU A 53 140.29 0.06 46.94
CA GLU A 53 139.48 1.13 46.36
C GLU A 53 138.96 0.78 44.97
N THR A 54 139.81 0.27 44.07
CA THR A 54 139.38 -0.14 42.72
C THR A 54 138.47 -1.36 42.73
N GLU A 55 138.67 -2.30 43.66
CA GLU A 55 137.80 -3.47 43.86
C GLU A 55 136.43 -3.07 44.45
N LEU A 56 136.39 -2.11 45.38
CA LEU A 56 135.14 -1.53 45.89
C LEU A 56 134.41 -0.76 44.79
N PHE A 57 135.12 0.08 44.03
CA PHE A 57 134.55 0.81 42.90
C PHE A 57 133.96 -0.14 41.85
N ARG A 58 134.70 -1.19 41.44
CA ARG A 58 134.22 -2.26 40.56
C ARG A 58 132.92 -2.88 41.09
N LYS A 59 132.87 -3.28 42.36
CA LYS A 59 131.65 -3.84 42.98
C LYS A 59 130.47 -2.87 42.96
N THR A 60 130.70 -1.57 43.20
CA THR A 60 129.62 -0.58 43.13
C THR A 60 129.14 -0.28 41.71
N LEU A 61 130.02 -0.38 40.71
CA LEU A 61 129.64 -0.31 39.30
C LEU A 61 128.81 -1.55 38.90
N GLU A 62 129.30 -2.75 39.18
CA GLU A 62 128.58 -4.00 38.89
C GLU A 62 127.23 -4.09 39.59
N ALA A 63 127.09 -3.54 40.80
CA ALA A 63 125.80 -3.44 41.49
C ALA A 63 124.83 -2.49 40.76
N LYS A 64 125.29 -1.30 40.37
CA LYS A 64 124.49 -0.31 39.62
C LYS A 64 124.12 -0.79 38.23
N GLU A 65 125.02 -1.51 37.55
CA GLU A 65 124.78 -2.12 36.25
C GLU A 65 123.71 -3.21 36.36
N LYS A 66 123.79 -4.11 37.36
CA LYS A 66 122.77 -5.13 37.63
C LYS A 66 121.42 -4.51 38.01
N GLU A 67 121.40 -3.42 38.77
CA GLU A 67 120.16 -2.68 39.08
C GLU A 67 119.55 -2.03 37.83
N ALA A 68 120.37 -1.39 36.99
CA ALA A 68 119.93 -0.78 35.74
C ALA A 68 119.39 -1.83 34.75
N LEU A 69 120.08 -2.96 34.60
CA LEU A 69 119.62 -4.09 33.78
C LEU A 69 118.30 -4.65 34.33
N ALA A 70 118.18 -4.91 35.63
CA ALA A 70 116.95 -5.40 36.24
C ALA A 70 115.76 -4.42 36.07
N LYS A 71 116.02 -3.11 36.08
CA LYS A 71 115.02 -2.07 35.79
C LYS A 71 114.57 -2.09 34.33
N VAL A 72 115.52 -2.19 33.39
CA VAL A 72 115.22 -2.32 31.95
C VAL A 72 114.43 -3.61 31.68
N ASP A 73 114.87 -4.74 32.24
CA ASP A 73 114.17 -6.03 32.14
C ASP A 73 112.72 -5.95 32.63
N ARG A 74 112.50 -5.30 33.78
CA ARG A 74 111.16 -5.05 34.30
C ARG A 74 110.34 -4.18 33.34
N GLN A 75 110.90 -3.08 32.84
CA GLN A 75 110.20 -2.19 31.91
C GLN A 75 109.85 -2.92 30.60
N THR A 76 110.74 -3.74 30.05
CA THR A 76 110.49 -4.60 28.88
C THR A 76 109.37 -5.60 29.13
N ARG A 77 109.31 -6.24 30.31
CA ARG A 77 108.22 -7.16 30.69
C ARG A 77 106.88 -6.44 30.88
N GLU A 78 106.89 -5.21 31.40
CA GLU A 78 105.70 -4.37 31.52
C GLU A 78 105.23 -3.79 30.16
N LEU A 79 106.13 -3.52 29.21
CA LEU A 79 105.79 -3.09 27.85
C LEU A 79 105.23 -4.27 27.03
N THR A 80 105.94 -5.40 26.97
CA THR A 80 105.49 -6.61 26.25
C THR A 80 104.21 -7.24 26.81
N THR A 81 103.75 -6.86 28.01
CA THR A 81 102.41 -7.22 28.52
C THR A 81 101.33 -6.21 28.12
N ARG A 82 101.65 -4.90 28.01
CA ARG A 82 100.75 -3.88 27.46
C ARG A 82 100.55 -4.07 25.95
N GLU A 83 101.62 -4.30 25.19
CA GLU A 83 101.61 -4.57 23.75
C GLU A 83 100.69 -5.75 23.39
N ARG A 84 100.80 -6.87 24.12
CA ARG A 84 99.92 -8.04 23.91
C ARG A 84 98.44 -7.72 24.12
N ARG A 85 98.10 -6.94 25.16
CA ARG A 85 96.71 -6.50 25.39
C ARG A 85 96.21 -5.61 24.27
N ILE A 86 97.00 -4.64 23.82
CA ILE A 86 96.66 -3.76 22.69
C ILE A 86 96.40 -4.59 21.42
N VAL A 87 97.23 -5.59 21.13
CA VAL A 87 97.05 -6.51 19.98
C VAL A 87 95.82 -7.42 20.13
N GLU A 88 95.41 -7.77 21.35
CA GLU A 88 94.16 -8.52 21.60
C GLU A 88 92.91 -7.63 21.49
N GLU A 89 92.99 -6.40 21.99
CA GLU A 89 91.95 -5.37 21.88
C GLU A 89 91.75 -4.93 20.42
N GLU A 90 92.81 -4.72 19.65
CA GLU A 90 92.78 -4.43 18.21
C GLU A 90 92.07 -5.55 17.43
N LYS A 91 92.41 -6.82 17.70
CA LYS A 91 91.73 -7.99 17.10
C LYS A 91 90.25 -8.06 17.48
N LEU A 92 89.88 -7.63 18.69
CA LEU A 92 88.47 -7.57 19.11
C LEU A 92 87.73 -6.42 18.41
N LEU A 93 88.36 -5.26 18.26
CA LEU A 93 87.81 -4.10 17.57
C LEU A 93 87.61 -4.38 16.08
N GLU A 94 88.57 -5.00 15.39
CA GLU A 94 88.44 -5.32 13.97
C GLU A 94 87.36 -6.38 13.70
N ARG A 95 87.21 -7.39 14.60
CA ARG A 95 86.05 -8.31 14.57
C ARG A 95 84.72 -7.57 14.73
N ARG A 96 84.66 -6.58 15.64
CA ARG A 96 83.46 -5.76 15.86
C ARG A 96 83.16 -4.87 14.66
N ARG A 97 84.20 -4.28 14.04
CA ARG A 97 84.12 -3.48 12.81
C ARG A 97 83.59 -4.30 11.64
N GLN A 98 84.13 -5.51 11.42
CA GLN A 98 83.64 -6.41 10.38
C GLN A 98 82.15 -6.75 10.60
N LYS A 99 81.75 -7.08 11.83
CA LYS A 99 80.33 -7.31 12.15
C LYS A 99 79.45 -6.10 11.85
N LEU A 100 79.89 -4.88 12.17
CA LEU A 100 79.15 -3.65 11.83
C LEU A 100 79.03 -3.46 10.31
N ILE A 101 80.11 -3.68 9.55
CA ILE A 101 80.11 -3.62 8.08
C ILE A 101 79.11 -4.61 7.48
N ASP A 102 79.00 -5.82 8.03
CA ASP A 102 78.06 -6.83 7.54
C ASP A 102 76.61 -6.51 7.93
N GLN A 103 76.37 -5.96 9.11
CA GLN A 103 75.05 -5.43 9.51
C GLN A 103 74.64 -4.21 8.67
N GLU A 104 75.57 -3.34 8.28
CA GLU A 104 75.30 -2.24 7.34
C GLU A 104 74.90 -2.74 5.95
N LYS A 105 75.53 -3.81 5.45
CA LYS A 105 75.13 -4.45 4.18
C LYS A 105 73.72 -5.01 4.29
N GLU A 106 73.42 -5.74 5.38
CA GLU A 106 72.09 -6.28 5.63
C GLU A 106 71.02 -5.18 5.63
N ILE A 107 71.24 -4.10 6.40
CA ILE A 107 70.35 -2.92 6.45
C ILE A 107 70.13 -2.33 5.05
N LYS A 108 71.20 -2.15 4.25
CA LYS A 108 71.10 -1.63 2.87
C LYS A 108 70.27 -2.56 1.97
N THR A 109 70.42 -3.89 2.09
CA THR A 109 69.58 -4.84 1.33
C THR A 109 68.12 -4.87 1.78
N ILE A 110 67.83 -4.64 3.07
CA ILE A 110 66.47 -4.54 3.60
C ILE A 110 65.81 -3.24 3.13
N GLN A 111 66.55 -2.13 3.15
CA GLN A 111 66.11 -0.84 2.62
C GLN A 111 65.77 -0.94 1.12
N GLN A 112 66.66 -1.51 0.30
CA GLN A 112 66.40 -1.74 -1.12
C GLN A 112 65.13 -2.57 -1.35
N LYS A 113 64.97 -3.72 -0.67
CA LYS A 113 63.78 -4.56 -0.78
C LYS A 113 62.50 -3.83 -0.36
N LEU A 114 62.56 -3.00 0.68
CA LEU A 114 61.43 -2.20 1.15
C LEU A 114 61.03 -1.14 0.11
N GLU A 115 62.00 -0.48 -0.54
CA GLU A 115 61.72 0.42 -1.66
C GLU A 115 61.16 -0.32 -2.89
N GLU A 116 61.68 -1.50 -3.22
CA GLU A 116 61.18 -2.33 -4.33
C GLU A 116 59.74 -2.78 -4.08
N HIS A 117 59.44 -3.29 -2.88
CA HIS A 117 58.08 -3.63 -2.48
C HIS A 117 57.14 -2.42 -2.48
N ARG A 118 57.61 -1.25 -2.01
CA ARG A 118 56.83 -0.01 -2.08
C ARG A 118 56.54 0.38 -3.53
N ARG A 119 57.56 0.43 -4.41
CA ARG A 119 57.38 0.74 -5.85
C ARG A 119 56.38 -0.20 -6.51
N ALA A 120 56.41 -1.49 -6.16
CA ALA A 120 55.46 -2.48 -6.67
C ALA A 120 54.03 -2.23 -6.16
N LEU A 121 53.84 -1.87 -4.89
CA LEU A 121 52.53 -1.53 -4.32
C LEU A 121 51.97 -0.20 -4.90
N ASP A 122 52.83 0.81 -5.03
CA ASP A 122 52.49 2.10 -5.64
C ASP A 122 52.00 1.87 -7.09
N ALA A 123 52.73 1.09 -7.89
CA ALA A 123 52.34 0.73 -9.26
C ALA A 123 51.07 -0.14 -9.34
N GLU A 124 50.86 -1.10 -8.41
CA GLU A 124 49.62 -1.89 -8.41
C GLU A 124 48.41 -1.04 -8.03
N ALA A 125 48.58 -0.06 -7.13
CA ALA A 125 47.55 0.90 -6.78
C ALA A 125 47.17 1.79 -7.98
N GLU A 126 48.15 2.28 -8.74
CA GLU A 126 47.91 3.02 -10.00
C GLU A 126 47.14 2.16 -11.02
N LEU A 127 47.53 0.91 -11.24
CA LEU A 127 46.84 -0.02 -12.14
C LEU A 127 45.41 -0.38 -11.67
N ARG A 128 45.14 -0.39 -10.36
CA ARG A 128 43.78 -0.53 -9.82
C ARG A 128 42.95 0.74 -10.07
N VAL A 129 43.54 1.92 -9.87
CA VAL A 129 42.89 3.22 -10.12
C VAL A 129 42.59 3.44 -11.62
N GLN A 130 43.49 3.02 -12.52
CA GLN A 130 43.27 3.08 -13.97
C GLN A 130 42.06 2.23 -14.40
N ARG A 131 42.03 0.95 -14.02
CA ARG A 131 40.90 0.04 -14.31
C ARG A 131 39.57 0.56 -13.77
N VAL A 132 39.54 1.12 -12.55
CA VAL A 132 38.31 1.72 -11.99
C VAL A 132 37.89 2.97 -12.76
N LYS A 133 38.81 3.79 -13.28
CA LYS A 133 38.48 4.92 -14.16
C LYS A 133 37.89 4.45 -15.50
N GLU A 134 38.46 3.40 -16.09
CA GLU A 134 37.99 2.78 -17.34
C GLU A 134 36.58 2.18 -17.18
N ASP A 135 36.37 1.37 -16.13
CA ASP A 135 35.06 0.81 -15.76
C ASP A 135 34.00 1.91 -15.59
N MET A 136 34.35 3.02 -14.93
CA MET A 136 33.43 4.13 -14.71
C MET A 136 33.18 4.95 -15.98
N ALA A 137 34.18 5.12 -16.85
CA ALA A 137 34.03 5.75 -18.15
C ALA A 137 33.04 4.97 -19.04
N HIS A 138 33.20 3.65 -19.16
CA HIS A 138 32.27 2.80 -19.92
C HIS A 138 30.86 2.75 -19.32
N ARG A 139 30.73 2.82 -17.98
CA ARG A 139 29.41 2.95 -17.33
C ARG A 139 28.75 4.28 -17.66
N LEU A 140 29.49 5.39 -17.63
CA LEU A 140 28.99 6.72 -17.99
C LEU A 140 28.58 6.79 -19.47
N GLU A 141 29.40 6.24 -20.37
CA GLU A 141 29.10 6.10 -21.80
C GLU A 141 27.81 5.29 -22.04
N LEU A 142 27.65 4.14 -21.38
CA LEU A 142 26.43 3.34 -21.45
C LEU A 142 25.20 4.06 -20.89
N PHE A 143 25.34 4.87 -19.83
CA PHE A 143 24.24 5.69 -19.31
C PHE A 143 23.90 6.85 -20.25
N GLN A 144 24.88 7.51 -20.88
CA GLN A 144 24.65 8.55 -21.89
C GLN A 144 23.94 7.97 -23.12
N GLN A 145 24.35 6.79 -23.60
CA GLN A 145 23.70 6.11 -24.71
C GLN A 145 22.23 5.76 -24.38
N LYS A 146 21.95 5.23 -23.18
CA LYS A 146 20.59 4.93 -22.73
C LYS A 146 19.74 6.20 -22.55
N PHE A 147 20.34 7.28 -22.06
CA PHE A 147 19.66 8.57 -21.93
C PHE A 147 19.26 9.12 -23.31
N SER A 148 20.19 9.17 -24.28
CA SER A 148 19.92 9.57 -25.66
C SER A 148 18.84 8.71 -26.32
N GLN A 149 18.88 7.37 -26.16
CA GLN A 149 17.82 6.49 -26.65
C GLN A 149 16.46 6.76 -26.00
N SER A 150 16.44 7.11 -24.70
CA SER A 150 15.21 7.48 -24.00
C SER A 150 14.67 8.84 -24.46
N GLU A 151 15.56 9.79 -24.75
CA GLU A 151 15.21 11.13 -25.24
C GLU A 151 14.64 11.06 -26.68
N ASP A 152 15.28 10.30 -27.58
CA ASP A 152 14.75 10.07 -28.93
C ASP A 152 13.40 9.34 -28.92
N ASN A 153 13.18 8.43 -27.96
CA ASN A 153 11.87 7.80 -27.78
C ASN A 153 10.84 8.78 -27.21
N ALA A 154 11.20 9.65 -26.27
CA ALA A 154 10.31 10.69 -25.76
C ALA A 154 9.86 11.65 -26.89
N ARG A 155 10.80 12.16 -27.69
CA ARG A 155 10.53 13.00 -28.88
C ARG A 155 9.54 12.31 -29.84
N ARG A 156 9.74 11.02 -30.14
CA ARG A 156 8.80 10.23 -30.98
C ARG A 156 7.40 10.07 -30.37
N PHE A 157 7.27 10.05 -29.05
CA PHE A 157 5.96 10.04 -28.39
C PHE A 157 5.29 11.42 -28.42
N GLU A 158 6.06 12.50 -28.26
CA GLU A 158 5.60 13.89 -28.41
C GLU A 158 5.15 14.18 -29.85
N GLU A 159 5.93 13.78 -30.86
CA GLU A 159 5.57 13.85 -32.28
C GLU A 159 4.24 13.13 -32.57
N ARG A 160 4.08 11.91 -32.06
CA ARG A 160 2.84 11.13 -32.22
C ARG A 160 1.65 11.74 -31.48
N LEU A 161 1.89 12.33 -30.31
CA LEU A 161 0.86 13.05 -29.56
C LEU A 161 0.38 14.27 -30.34
N HIS A 162 1.30 15.11 -30.83
CA HIS A 162 0.98 16.28 -31.64
C HIS A 162 0.29 15.91 -32.97
N ALA A 163 0.71 14.82 -33.64
CA ALA A 163 0.02 14.31 -34.82
C ALA A 163 -1.43 13.93 -34.50
N SER A 164 -1.67 13.15 -33.45
CA SER A 164 -3.03 12.76 -33.03
C SER A 164 -3.89 13.95 -32.57
N GLN A 165 -3.26 14.98 -31.98
CA GLN A 165 -3.92 16.23 -31.61
C GLN A 165 -4.34 17.04 -32.86
N ALA A 166 -3.47 17.12 -33.88
CA ALA A 166 -3.78 17.78 -35.14
C ALA A 166 -4.90 17.05 -35.92
N GLU A 167 -4.87 15.71 -35.93
CA GLU A 167 -5.94 14.87 -36.49
C GLU A 167 -7.28 15.10 -35.76
N TYR A 168 -7.27 15.16 -34.42
CA TYR A 168 -8.46 15.47 -33.62
C TYR A 168 -9.00 16.87 -33.92
N MET A 169 -8.15 17.90 -33.99
CA MET A 169 -8.58 19.26 -34.31
C MET A 169 -9.18 19.35 -35.71
N LYS A 170 -8.55 18.70 -36.70
CA LYS A 170 -9.07 18.61 -38.07
C LYS A 170 -10.44 17.91 -38.13
N LEU A 171 -10.61 16.80 -37.40
CA LEU A 171 -11.90 16.10 -37.31
C LEU A 171 -12.98 16.95 -36.58
N PHE A 172 -12.59 17.73 -35.58
CA PHE A 172 -13.47 18.67 -34.88
C PHE A 172 -13.90 19.82 -35.80
N GLU A 173 -12.99 20.38 -36.58
CA GLU A 173 -13.29 21.37 -37.62
C GLU A 173 -14.22 20.80 -38.69
N GLU A 174 -13.95 19.59 -39.21
CA GLU A 174 -14.82 18.89 -40.16
C GLU A 174 -16.22 18.64 -39.59
N PHE A 175 -16.33 18.21 -38.33
CA PHE A 175 -17.62 18.03 -37.65
C PHE A 175 -18.37 19.35 -37.42
N SER A 176 -17.66 20.42 -37.04
CA SER A 176 -18.23 21.76 -36.84
C SER A 176 -18.73 22.36 -38.17
N ASN A 177 -17.95 22.20 -39.24
CA ASN A 177 -18.32 22.57 -40.60
C ASN A 177 -19.54 21.76 -41.08
N PHE A 178 -19.55 20.44 -40.86
CA PHE A 178 -20.70 19.57 -41.18
C PHE A 178 -21.96 19.98 -40.41
N LYS A 179 -21.85 20.30 -39.12
CA LYS A 179 -22.99 20.80 -38.32
C LYS A 179 -23.49 22.14 -38.81
N THR A 180 -22.60 23.06 -39.15
CA THR A 180 -22.94 24.35 -39.76
C THR A 180 -23.63 24.16 -41.11
N GLN A 181 -23.14 23.21 -41.93
CA GLN A 181 -23.70 22.88 -43.23
C GLN A 181 -25.09 22.22 -43.13
N GLN A 182 -25.32 21.32 -42.16
CA GLN A 182 -26.65 20.75 -41.88
C GLN A 182 -27.67 21.80 -41.41
N LEU A 183 -27.22 22.86 -40.72
CA LEU A 183 -28.09 23.94 -40.25
C LEU A 183 -28.36 24.97 -41.36
N ALA A 184 -27.38 25.25 -42.22
CA ALA A 184 -27.54 26.16 -43.36
C ALA A 184 -28.32 25.53 -44.52
N ASN A 185 -28.10 24.24 -44.78
CA ASN A 185 -28.80 23.42 -45.76
C ASN A 185 -29.33 22.15 -45.06
N PRO A 186 -30.50 22.21 -44.39
CA PRO A 186 -31.21 21.00 -44.01
C PRO A 186 -31.49 20.15 -45.26
N ASP A 187 -31.62 18.83 -45.12
CA ASP A 187 -31.84 17.93 -46.26
C ASP A 187 -33.14 18.30 -47.00
N VAL A 188 -32.98 19.03 -48.11
CA VAL A 188 -34.07 19.59 -48.90
C VAL A 188 -34.96 18.49 -49.47
N GLN A 189 -34.43 17.28 -49.70
CA GLN A 189 -35.24 16.16 -50.16
C GLN A 189 -36.10 15.60 -49.03
N ALA A 190 -35.56 15.43 -47.83
CA ALA A 190 -36.31 15.01 -46.65
C ALA A 190 -37.37 16.04 -46.23
N VAL A 191 -37.00 17.34 -46.22
CA VAL A 191 -37.93 18.45 -45.91
C VAL A 191 -39.06 18.50 -46.94
N ALA A 192 -38.76 18.49 -48.24
CA ALA A 192 -39.79 18.52 -49.29
C ALA A 192 -40.67 17.26 -49.31
N GLN A 193 -40.15 16.09 -48.90
CA GLN A 193 -40.97 14.89 -48.71
C GLN A 193 -41.92 15.02 -47.52
N LEU A 194 -41.45 15.55 -46.38
CA LEU A 194 -42.29 15.81 -45.22
C LEU A 194 -43.36 16.87 -45.49
N GLU A 195 -43.03 17.92 -46.26
CA GLU A 195 -44.00 18.93 -46.69
C GLU A 195 -45.08 18.33 -47.61
N ARG A 196 -44.70 17.49 -48.59
CA ARG A 196 -45.66 16.76 -49.44
C ARG A 196 -46.58 15.84 -48.65
N LEU A 197 -46.02 15.00 -47.77
CA LEU A 197 -46.81 14.12 -46.92
C LEU A 197 -47.77 14.91 -46.01
N ARG A 198 -47.35 16.10 -45.55
CA ARG A 198 -48.19 17.01 -44.77
C ARG A 198 -49.29 17.66 -45.62
N THR A 199 -49.04 18.05 -46.87
CA THR A 199 -50.10 18.55 -47.76
C THR A 199 -51.08 17.45 -48.14
N ASP A 200 -50.60 16.24 -48.43
CA ASP A 200 -51.43 15.10 -48.82
C ASP A 200 -52.33 14.66 -47.67
N HIS A 201 -51.79 14.59 -46.44
CA HIS A 201 -52.60 14.33 -45.23
C HIS A 201 -53.64 15.43 -44.97
N ASN A 202 -53.28 16.72 -45.13
CA ASN A 202 -54.24 17.82 -45.01
C ASN A 202 -55.38 17.72 -46.05
N LEU A 203 -55.06 17.32 -47.29
CA LEU A 203 -56.04 17.10 -48.35
C LEU A 203 -56.94 15.88 -48.06
N GLU A 204 -56.37 14.78 -47.56
CA GLU A 204 -57.16 13.61 -47.15
C GLU A 204 -58.11 13.96 -46.00
N MET A 205 -57.62 14.62 -44.95
CA MET A 205 -58.42 15.07 -43.81
C MET A 205 -59.54 16.03 -44.23
N SER A 206 -59.26 16.96 -45.14
CA SER A 206 -60.27 17.83 -45.76
C SER A 206 -61.32 17.00 -46.50
N SER A 207 -60.90 16.02 -47.32
CA SER A 207 -61.83 15.12 -48.04
C SER A 207 -62.68 14.23 -47.12
N LEU A 208 -62.17 13.89 -45.92
CA LEU A 208 -62.90 13.13 -44.90
C LEU A 208 -63.96 14.03 -44.25
N GLN A 209 -63.58 15.26 -43.87
CA GLN A 209 -64.49 16.26 -43.32
C GLN A 209 -65.63 16.56 -44.31
N ASP A 210 -65.32 16.85 -45.57
CA ASP A 210 -66.27 17.04 -46.66
C ASP A 210 -67.28 15.88 -46.80
N ARG A 211 -66.81 14.64 -46.61
CA ARG A 211 -67.67 13.44 -46.67
C ARG A 211 -68.54 13.28 -45.42
N MET A 212 -68.06 13.68 -44.24
CA MET A 212 -68.89 13.70 -43.03
C MET A 212 -69.96 14.78 -43.10
N ASP A 213 -69.60 15.99 -43.55
CA ASP A 213 -70.53 17.12 -43.65
C ASP A 213 -71.61 16.88 -44.70
N ARG A 214 -71.28 16.28 -45.86
CA ARG A 214 -72.30 15.84 -46.84
C ARG A 214 -73.26 14.82 -46.25
N ARG A 215 -72.76 13.77 -45.56
CA ARG A 215 -73.61 12.78 -44.87
C ARG A 215 -74.48 13.41 -43.78
N HIS A 216 -73.96 14.40 -43.06
CA HIS A 216 -74.72 15.13 -42.06
C HIS A 216 -75.84 15.98 -42.69
N GLN A 217 -75.55 16.68 -43.78
CA GLN A 217 -76.56 17.42 -44.56
C GLN A 217 -77.62 16.49 -45.17
N GLU A 218 -77.24 15.30 -45.65
CA GLU A 218 -78.17 14.25 -46.11
C GLU A 218 -79.07 13.74 -44.97
N GLN A 219 -78.52 13.46 -43.78
CA GLN A 219 -79.31 13.10 -42.60
C GLN A 219 -80.25 14.21 -42.14
N LEU A 220 -79.82 15.48 -42.23
CA LEU A 220 -80.67 16.63 -41.94
C LEU A 220 -81.81 16.75 -42.95
N ARG A 221 -81.55 16.58 -44.25
CA ARG A 221 -82.58 16.56 -45.32
C ARG A 221 -83.60 15.44 -45.11
N LEU A 222 -83.15 14.20 -44.89
CA LEU A 222 -84.04 13.07 -44.62
C LEU A 222 -84.90 13.30 -43.37
N ARG A 223 -84.38 14.00 -42.35
CA ARG A 223 -85.15 14.42 -41.17
C ARG A 223 -86.14 15.55 -41.47
N THR A 224 -85.79 16.54 -42.30
CA THR A 224 -86.75 17.59 -42.69
C THR A 224 -87.88 17.04 -43.55
N ASP A 225 -87.55 16.14 -44.49
CA ASP A 225 -88.53 15.53 -45.40
C ASP A 225 -89.49 14.62 -44.61
N HIS A 226 -88.98 13.82 -43.67
CA HIS A 226 -89.80 13.03 -42.76
C HIS A 226 -90.66 13.90 -41.82
N ASN A 227 -90.13 15.02 -41.31
CA ASN A 227 -90.92 15.95 -40.51
C ASN A 227 -92.05 16.61 -41.32
N LEU A 228 -91.81 16.93 -42.60
CA LEU A 228 -92.84 17.45 -43.51
C LEU A 228 -93.90 16.37 -43.82
N GLU A 229 -93.49 15.13 -44.05
CA GLU A 229 -94.41 14.00 -44.23
C GLU A 229 -95.28 13.78 -42.98
N MET A 230 -94.67 13.72 -41.79
CA MET A 230 -95.37 13.59 -40.51
C MET A 230 -96.33 14.76 -40.24
N SER A 231 -95.93 15.99 -40.57
CA SER A 231 -96.81 17.16 -40.50
C SER A 231 -98.00 17.01 -41.46
N SER A 232 -97.78 16.54 -42.69
CA SER A 232 -98.85 16.28 -43.66
C SER A 232 -99.80 15.15 -43.24
N LEU A 233 -99.32 14.17 -42.46
CA LEU A 233 -100.13 13.11 -41.86
C LEU A 233 -100.95 13.64 -40.68
N GLN A 234 -100.37 14.51 -39.84
CA GLN A 234 -101.07 15.19 -38.75
C GLN A 234 -102.21 16.06 -39.32
N ASP A 235 -101.92 16.91 -40.31
CA ASP A 235 -102.90 17.71 -41.06
C ASP A 235 -104.09 16.87 -41.59
N ARG A 236 -103.83 15.63 -42.03
CA ARG A 236 -104.86 14.72 -42.55
C ARG A 236 -105.63 14.01 -41.44
N MET A 237 -105.02 13.78 -40.28
CA MET A 237 -105.70 13.28 -39.08
C MET A 237 -106.62 14.35 -38.49
N ASP A 238 -106.15 15.59 -38.37
CA ASP A 238 -106.93 16.70 -37.82
C ASP A 238 -108.13 17.05 -38.72
N ARG A 239 -107.95 17.05 -40.06
CA ARG A 239 -109.08 17.19 -41.01
C ARG A 239 -110.13 16.09 -40.83
N ARG A 240 -109.72 14.81 -40.76
CA ARG A 240 -110.66 13.69 -40.49
C ARG A 240 -111.37 13.84 -39.16
N HIS A 241 -110.68 14.30 -38.11
CA HIS A 241 -111.28 14.51 -36.81
C HIS A 241 -112.29 15.67 -36.83
N GLN A 242 -111.98 16.75 -37.55
CA GLN A 242 -112.88 17.88 -37.74
C GLN A 242 -114.11 17.51 -38.61
N GLU A 243 -113.93 16.70 -39.67
CA GLU A 243 -115.01 16.09 -40.44
C GLU A 243 -115.92 15.22 -39.56
N GLN A 244 -115.33 14.34 -38.74
CA GLN A 244 -116.08 13.52 -37.77
C GLN A 244 -116.86 14.40 -36.79
N LEU A 245 -116.25 15.45 -36.24
CA LEU A 245 -116.90 16.40 -35.33
C LEU A 245 -118.11 17.10 -36.00
N MET A 246 -117.99 17.47 -37.28
CA MET A 246 -119.09 18.03 -38.06
C MET A 246 -120.22 17.01 -38.29
N THR A 247 -119.91 15.74 -38.54
CA THR A 247 -120.97 14.70 -38.64
C THR A 247 -121.68 14.44 -37.32
N VAL A 248 -120.95 14.44 -36.19
CA VAL A 248 -121.52 14.25 -34.85
C VAL A 248 -122.39 15.44 -34.43
N THR A 249 -121.93 16.67 -34.64
CA THR A 249 -122.71 17.88 -34.32
C THR A 249 -123.97 18.01 -35.17
N HIS A 250 -123.91 17.72 -36.48
CA HIS A 250 -125.10 17.69 -37.32
C HIS A 250 -126.11 16.61 -36.87
N ARG A 251 -125.61 15.42 -36.48
CA ARG A 251 -126.47 14.34 -35.97
C ARG A 251 -127.11 14.67 -34.61
N ALA A 252 -126.41 15.42 -33.75
CA ALA A 252 -126.98 15.93 -32.50
C ALA A 252 -128.12 16.94 -32.77
N GLN A 253 -127.90 17.91 -33.67
CA GLN A 253 -128.93 18.89 -34.07
C GLN A 253 -130.19 18.22 -34.63
N GLN A 254 -130.04 17.14 -35.42
CA GLN A 254 -131.18 16.36 -35.91
C GLN A 254 -131.98 15.67 -34.79
N LEU A 255 -131.33 15.26 -33.69
CA LEU A 255 -131.98 14.62 -32.55
C LEU A 255 -132.72 15.65 -31.67
N ASP A 256 -132.12 16.81 -31.40
CA ASP A 256 -132.78 17.88 -30.62
C ASP A 256 -134.05 18.40 -31.31
N ALA A 257 -134.05 18.47 -32.64
CA ALA A 257 -135.24 18.79 -33.44
C ALA A 257 -136.37 17.75 -33.29
N GLN A 258 -136.03 16.46 -33.16
CA GLN A 258 -137.02 15.40 -32.91
C GLN A 258 -137.55 15.47 -31.46
N VAL A 259 -136.67 15.72 -30.48
CA VAL A 259 -137.05 15.84 -29.06
C VAL A 259 -138.01 17.01 -28.84
N THR A 260 -137.78 18.16 -29.49
CA THR A 260 -138.69 19.31 -29.40
C THR A 260 -140.06 19.04 -30.03
N MET A 261 -140.14 18.36 -31.17
CA MET A 261 -141.42 17.95 -31.78
C MET A 261 -142.19 16.92 -30.93
N LEU A 262 -141.50 15.95 -30.32
CA LEU A 262 -142.15 14.97 -29.43
C LEU A 262 -142.65 15.62 -28.14
N SER A 263 -141.94 16.61 -27.62
CA SER A 263 -142.30 17.34 -26.39
C SER A 263 -143.58 18.17 -26.55
N SER A 264 -143.76 18.86 -27.68
CA SER A 264 -144.98 19.63 -27.96
C SER A 264 -146.21 18.74 -28.15
N ALA A 265 -146.05 17.59 -28.83
CA ALA A 265 -147.11 16.58 -28.99
C ALA A 265 -147.56 15.99 -27.64
N LEU A 266 -146.62 15.72 -26.72
CA LEU A 266 -146.94 15.23 -25.37
C LEU A 266 -147.67 16.27 -24.51
N ALA A 267 -147.33 17.57 -24.64
CA ALA A 267 -148.03 18.64 -23.93
C ALA A 267 -149.51 18.72 -24.32
N SER A 268 -149.81 18.71 -25.63
CA SER A 268 -151.18 18.73 -26.16
C SER A 268 -152.02 17.55 -25.63
N LYS A 269 -151.45 16.34 -25.61
CA LYS A 269 -152.12 15.12 -25.14
C LYS A 269 -152.52 15.16 -23.67
N LYS A 270 -151.79 15.93 -22.83
CA LYS A 270 -152.02 15.99 -21.39
C LYS A 270 -153.27 16.80 -21.02
N GLN A 271 -153.56 17.90 -21.72
CA GLN A 271 -154.79 18.70 -21.50
C GLN A 271 -156.07 17.88 -21.73
N ILE A 272 -156.08 17.00 -22.74
CA ILE A 272 -157.24 16.17 -23.10
C ILE A 272 -157.56 15.11 -22.02
N SER A 273 -156.58 14.69 -21.22
CA SER A 273 -156.82 13.73 -20.12
C SER A 273 -157.54 14.34 -18.91
N HIS A 274 -157.39 15.65 -18.67
CA HIS A 274 -157.84 16.26 -17.42
C HIS A 274 -159.35 16.53 -17.40
N SER A 275 -159.95 16.87 -18.55
CA SER A 275 -161.40 17.07 -18.66
C SER A 275 -162.20 15.78 -18.41
N ARG A 276 -161.74 14.65 -18.95
CA ARG A 276 -162.40 13.33 -18.79
C ARG A 276 -162.40 12.80 -17.37
N GLY A 277 -161.44 13.21 -16.52
CA GLY A 277 -161.40 12.80 -15.11
C GLY A 277 -162.59 13.34 -14.29
N VAL A 278 -163.15 14.49 -14.68
CA VAL A 278 -164.24 15.17 -13.96
C VAL A 278 -165.60 14.49 -14.17
N GLU A 279 -165.77 13.75 -15.26
CA GLU A 279 -167.03 13.06 -15.59
C GLU A 279 -167.10 11.66 -14.94
N ILE A 280 -165.99 10.91 -14.93
CA ILE A 280 -165.93 9.55 -14.37
C ILE A 280 -166.31 9.53 -12.89
N ALA A 281 -165.83 10.50 -12.11
CA ALA A 281 -166.14 10.63 -10.69
C ALA A 281 -167.63 10.83 -10.37
N LYS A 282 -168.43 11.36 -11.33
CA LYS A 282 -169.88 11.51 -11.18
C LYS A 282 -170.67 10.23 -11.46
N LEU A 283 -170.08 9.26 -12.16
CA LEU A 283 -170.72 7.99 -12.50
C LEU A 283 -170.42 6.88 -11.48
N GLN A 284 -169.26 6.90 -10.83
CA GLN A 284 -168.88 5.88 -9.83
C GLN A 284 -169.79 5.87 -8.59
N THR A 285 -170.30 7.02 -8.15
CA THR A 285 -171.24 7.09 -7.03
C THR A 285 -172.64 6.56 -7.38
N SER A 286 -173.06 6.64 -8.64
CA SER A 286 -174.29 6.02 -9.12
C SER A 286 -174.19 4.48 -9.16
N LEU A 287 -173.03 3.94 -9.52
CA LEU A 287 -172.84 2.49 -9.68
C LEU A 287 -172.99 1.73 -8.35
N GLN A 288 -172.43 2.26 -7.26
CA GLN A 288 -172.52 1.67 -5.91
C GLN A 288 -173.94 1.61 -5.34
N HIS A 289 -174.93 2.25 -5.98
CA HIS A 289 -176.34 2.12 -5.61
C HIS A 289 -177.00 0.87 -6.22
N ALA A 290 -176.49 0.36 -7.35
CA ALA A 290 -177.06 -0.78 -8.07
C ALA A 290 -176.55 -2.14 -7.55
N GLU A 291 -175.28 -2.24 -7.15
CA GLU A 291 -174.66 -3.50 -6.71
C GLU A 291 -175.35 -4.09 -5.47
N ARG A 292 -176.01 -3.27 -4.64
CA ARG A 292 -176.82 -3.71 -3.51
C ARG A 292 -178.05 -4.57 -3.90
N GLN A 293 -178.50 -4.53 -5.15
CA GLN A 293 -179.74 -5.21 -5.59
C GLN A 293 -179.52 -6.56 -6.26
N LEU A 294 -178.28 -6.92 -6.62
CA LEU A 294 -177.99 -8.18 -7.34
C LEU A 294 -177.65 -9.36 -6.41
N GLU A 295 -177.16 -9.09 -5.20
CA GLU A 295 -176.71 -10.14 -4.28
C GLU A 295 -177.86 -10.81 -3.49
N GLU A 296 -179.05 -10.21 -3.49
CA GLU A 296 -180.28 -10.82 -2.98
C GLU A 296 -180.76 -11.96 -3.92
N LEU A 297 -180.76 -11.71 -5.23
CA LEU A 297 -181.28 -12.64 -6.25
C LEU A 297 -180.44 -13.91 -6.46
N ARG A 298 -179.20 -13.96 -5.95
CA ARG A 298 -178.31 -15.12 -6.11
C ARG A 298 -178.52 -16.25 -5.11
N LYS A 299 -179.09 -15.96 -3.94
CA LYS A 299 -179.27 -16.97 -2.87
C LYS A 299 -180.48 -17.87 -3.12
N ASP A 300 -181.51 -17.35 -3.77
CA ASP A 300 -182.71 -18.10 -4.13
C ASP A 300 -182.52 -19.00 -5.35
N LYS A 301 -181.42 -18.87 -6.13
CA LYS A 301 -181.00 -19.92 -7.07
C LYS A 301 -180.18 -21.03 -6.38
N GLN A 302 -180.80 -21.57 -5.35
CA GLN A 302 -181.01 -22.99 -5.09
C GLN A 302 -179.82 -23.96 -5.28
N LEU A 303 -179.44 -24.77 -4.28
CA LEU A 303 -180.33 -25.64 -3.47
C LEU A 303 -181.18 -26.63 -4.31
N VAL A 304 -180.86 -26.77 -5.61
CA VAL A 304 -181.38 -27.84 -6.50
C VAL A 304 -180.26 -28.78 -6.91
N GLU A 305 -179.03 -28.29 -7.12
CA GLU A 305 -177.83 -29.13 -7.38
C GLU A 305 -177.11 -29.60 -6.11
N SER A 306 -177.80 -29.54 -4.97
CA SER A 306 -177.57 -30.47 -3.88
C SER A 306 -178.00 -31.88 -4.31
N GLN A 307 -177.03 -32.79 -4.55
CA GLN A 307 -177.13 -34.18 -4.02
C GLN A 307 -175.89 -35.08 -4.15
N LEU A 308 -174.90 -34.81 -5.02
CA LEU A 308 -173.76 -35.72 -5.20
C LEU A 308 -172.43 -35.18 -4.65
N LEU A 309 -171.99 -35.78 -3.53
CA LEU A 309 -170.64 -35.79 -2.92
C LEU A 309 -169.80 -34.50 -3.11
N ILE A 310 -169.66 -33.62 -2.11
CA ILE A 310 -169.14 -33.88 -0.76
C ILE A 310 -167.91 -34.82 -0.76
N ALA A 311 -166.72 -34.20 -0.82
CA ALA A 311 -165.41 -34.63 -0.29
C ALA A 311 -164.90 -36.07 -0.60
N THR A 312 -163.66 -36.25 -1.05
CA THR A 312 -162.46 -35.94 -0.24
C THR A 312 -161.12 -36.04 -1.01
N ARG A 313 -160.13 -35.26 -0.54
CA ARG A 313 -158.69 -35.59 -0.36
C ARG A 313 -157.76 -35.93 -1.56
N ARG A 314 -156.72 -35.08 -1.65
CA ARG A 314 -155.26 -35.37 -1.58
C ARG A 314 -154.46 -35.95 -2.76
N ASN A 315 -153.24 -35.38 -2.85
CA ASN A 315 -151.91 -36.01 -3.01
C ASN A 315 -151.18 -35.97 -4.38
N ASP A 316 -149.86 -35.67 -4.28
CA ASP A 316 -148.70 -36.06 -5.12
C ASP A 316 -148.58 -35.54 -6.58
N SER A 317 -147.40 -35.55 -7.25
CA SER A 317 -145.99 -35.22 -6.89
C SER A 317 -145.07 -35.23 -8.15
N PHE A 318 -143.82 -34.69 -8.08
CA PHE A 318 -142.65 -34.96 -8.99
C PHE A 318 -142.76 -34.55 -10.50
N THR A 319 -141.75 -34.44 -11.40
CA THR A 319 -140.26 -34.11 -11.49
C THR A 319 -139.89 -34.07 -13.00
N ALA A 320 -138.73 -33.62 -13.55
CA ALA A 320 -137.68 -32.61 -13.25
C ALA A 320 -136.57 -32.64 -14.38
N ALA A 321 -135.59 -31.71 -14.36
CA ALA A 321 -134.38 -31.63 -15.24
C ALA A 321 -134.64 -31.28 -16.75
N GLN A 322 -133.70 -30.85 -17.62
CA GLN A 322 -132.24 -31.12 -17.72
C GLN A 322 -131.39 -29.93 -18.33
N SER A 323 -130.21 -30.19 -18.93
CA SER A 323 -129.03 -29.26 -19.06
C SER A 323 -128.37 -29.17 -20.46
N ASN A 324 -127.32 -28.31 -20.66
CA ASN A 324 -125.98 -28.66 -21.25
C ASN A 324 -125.00 -27.45 -21.55
N PHE A 325 -123.77 -27.75 -22.03
CA PHE A 325 -122.52 -26.92 -22.16
C PHE A 325 -122.19 -26.52 -23.65
N ASP A 326 -121.03 -26.03 -24.16
CA ASP A 326 -119.55 -25.99 -23.84
C ASP A 326 -118.87 -24.87 -24.74
N SER A 327 -117.56 -24.52 -24.88
CA SER A 327 -116.22 -24.90 -24.35
C SER A 327 -115.09 -23.85 -24.71
N ALA A 328 -113.81 -24.15 -24.40
CA ALA A 328 -112.53 -23.58 -24.95
C ALA A 328 -112.18 -22.08 -24.64
N SER A 329 -111.00 -21.45 -24.92
CA SER A 329 -109.52 -21.73 -25.03
C SER A 329 -108.79 -20.37 -25.34
N ALA A 330 -107.46 -20.08 -25.38
CA ALA A 330 -106.12 -20.49 -24.86
C ALA A 330 -105.11 -19.36 -25.30
N GLY A 331 -103.84 -19.14 -24.90
CA GLY A 331 -102.83 -19.74 -23.99
C GLY A 331 -102.07 -18.60 -23.22
N VAL A 332 -100.76 -18.28 -23.25
CA VAL A 332 -99.40 -18.89 -23.50
C VAL A 332 -98.38 -17.73 -23.76
N ALA A 333 -97.06 -17.69 -23.46
CA ALA A 333 -96.11 -18.16 -22.41
C ALA A 333 -94.68 -17.61 -22.76
N ALA A 334 -93.61 -17.44 -21.94
CA ALA A 334 -93.36 -17.22 -20.49
C ALA A 334 -91.89 -16.70 -20.25
N PRO A 335 -91.49 -16.02 -19.14
CA PRO A 335 -90.22 -15.21 -19.05
C PRO A 335 -89.25 -15.42 -17.82
N PRO A 336 -87.90 -15.27 -17.97
CA PRO A 336 -86.89 -15.28 -16.86
C PRO A 336 -85.87 -14.08 -16.80
N PRO A 337 -85.40 -13.56 -15.62
CA PRO A 337 -84.53 -12.35 -15.55
C PRO A 337 -83.36 -12.39 -14.45
N PRO A 338 -82.81 -11.30 -13.81
CA PRO A 338 -81.36 -11.13 -13.43
C PRO A 338 -81.19 -10.85 -11.89
N PRO A 339 -80.43 -9.86 -11.28
CA PRO A 339 -79.26 -8.98 -11.63
C PRO A 339 -78.17 -8.72 -10.51
N SER A 340 -77.15 -7.87 -10.81
CA SER A 340 -76.45 -6.88 -9.91
C SER A 340 -75.54 -7.33 -8.72
N SER A 341 -74.64 -6.51 -8.10
CA SER A 341 -73.73 -5.41 -8.55
C SER A 341 -72.80 -4.97 -7.38
N GLU A 342 -71.56 -4.50 -7.68
CA GLU A 342 -70.71 -3.54 -6.89
C GLU A 342 -70.32 -3.82 -5.39
N ALA A 343 -69.29 -3.23 -4.76
CA ALA A 343 -68.03 -2.55 -5.18
C ALA A 343 -67.07 -2.33 -3.97
N ALA A 344 -65.79 -2.00 -4.24
CA ALA A 344 -64.83 -1.31 -3.33
C ALA A 344 -64.43 -2.08 -2.02
N ALA A 345 -63.44 -1.74 -1.16
CA ALA A 345 -62.28 -0.81 -1.11
C ALA A 345 -61.38 -1.20 0.11
N LEU A 346 -60.10 -0.80 0.30
CA LEU A 346 -58.96 -0.44 -0.57
C LEU A 346 -57.69 -0.20 0.32
N ARG A 347 -56.44 -0.51 -0.15
CA ARG A 347 -55.12 -0.03 0.40
C ARG A 347 -54.76 -0.53 1.83
N GLN A 348 -53.57 -0.39 2.49
CA GLN A 348 -52.12 -0.10 2.25
C GLN A 348 -51.35 -0.42 3.60
N SER A 349 -50.01 -0.38 3.84
CA SER A 349 -48.76 -0.09 3.11
C SER A 349 -47.47 -0.50 3.91
N ILE A 350 -46.38 -0.87 3.21
CA ILE A 350 -44.95 -0.43 3.41
C ILE A 350 -44.14 -0.81 4.70
N ALA A 351 -43.14 -1.70 4.51
CA ALA A 351 -41.70 -1.63 4.91
C ALA A 351 -41.26 -1.73 6.42
N VAL A 352 -39.96 -1.85 6.83
CA VAL A 352 -38.64 -1.87 6.12
C VAL A 352 -37.50 -2.60 6.93
N THR A 353 -36.42 -3.05 6.25
CA THR A 353 -35.06 -3.51 6.70
C THR A 353 -34.83 -4.43 7.93
N PHE A 354 -33.93 -5.42 7.79
CA PHE A 354 -32.55 -5.38 8.32
C PHE A 354 -31.65 -6.43 7.61
N GLY A 355 -30.32 -6.31 7.71
CA GLY A 355 -29.33 -7.19 7.04
C GLY A 355 -28.54 -8.10 8.01
N ASN A 356 -27.68 -8.98 7.48
CA ASN A 356 -26.81 -9.86 8.28
C ASN A 356 -25.44 -10.11 7.60
N GLN A 357 -24.45 -10.57 8.37
CA GLN A 357 -23.04 -10.80 7.99
C GLN A 357 -22.71 -12.31 7.85
N HIS A 358 -21.50 -12.64 7.36
CA HIS A 358 -20.81 -13.88 7.72
C HIS A 358 -19.27 -13.75 7.57
N GLU A 359 -18.54 -14.45 8.44
CA GLU A 359 -17.07 -14.59 8.50
C GLU A 359 -16.63 -16.03 8.15
N HIS A 360 -15.32 -16.26 7.91
CA HIS A 360 -14.51 -17.46 8.25
C HIS A 360 -13.02 -17.18 7.89
N SER A 361 -12.01 -17.35 8.77
CA SER A 361 -11.34 -18.59 9.28
C SER A 361 -10.44 -19.35 8.27
N THR A 362 -9.25 -19.93 8.57
CA THR A 362 -8.24 -19.86 9.67
C THR A 362 -6.94 -20.65 9.26
N THR A 363 -5.89 -20.68 10.11
CA THR A 363 -4.74 -21.65 10.18
C THR A 363 -3.49 -21.44 9.27
N SER A 364 -2.31 -22.10 9.45
CA SER A 364 -1.41 -22.36 10.63
C SER A 364 -0.27 -23.35 10.26
N LYS A 365 1.02 -23.14 10.64
CA LYS A 365 1.99 -24.17 11.14
C LYS A 365 3.46 -23.75 11.45
N ARG A 366 4.12 -24.63 12.20
CA ARG A 366 5.54 -24.77 12.68
C ARG A 366 6.45 -25.45 11.61
N SER A 367 7.77 -25.74 11.72
CA SER A 367 8.93 -25.54 12.65
C SER A 367 10.20 -26.24 12.05
N SER A 368 11.44 -26.04 12.56
CA SER A 368 12.43 -27.11 12.93
C SER A 368 13.85 -26.57 13.30
N SER A 369 14.76 -27.45 13.77
CA SER A 369 16.16 -27.21 14.19
C SER A 369 17.12 -28.32 13.68
N LYS A 370 18.45 -28.10 13.66
CA LYS A 370 19.47 -29.18 13.61
C LYS A 370 20.93 -28.75 13.92
N ASP A 371 21.63 -29.52 14.77
CA ASP A 371 23.08 -29.48 15.02
C ASP A 371 23.87 -30.49 14.15
N HIS A 372 25.22 -30.46 14.17
CA HIS A 372 26.12 -31.64 13.93
C HIS A 372 27.58 -31.41 14.42
N HIS A 373 28.41 -32.47 14.45
CA HIS A 373 29.67 -32.58 15.24
C HIS A 373 30.99 -32.17 14.52
N GLY A 374 32.04 -31.88 15.32
CA GLY A 374 33.37 -31.40 14.87
C GLY A 374 34.53 -32.42 14.84
N ARG A 375 35.77 -31.91 14.82
CA ARG A 375 37.05 -32.67 14.82
C ARG A 375 38.17 -31.98 15.65
N ARG A 376 39.21 -32.76 15.97
CA ARG A 376 40.51 -32.40 16.59
C ARG A 376 41.35 -31.44 15.70
N SER A 377 42.39 -30.71 16.15
CA SER A 377 43.09 -30.63 17.47
C SER A 377 44.07 -29.44 17.51
N GLU A 378 44.30 -28.82 18.68
CA GLU A 378 45.63 -28.50 19.27
C GLU A 378 45.50 -27.78 20.64
N PRO A 379 46.51 -27.83 21.55
CA PRO A 379 46.38 -27.34 22.93
C PRO A 379 46.81 -25.87 23.11
N THR A 380 46.23 -24.93 22.35
CA THR A 380 46.33 -23.49 22.67
C THR A 380 45.24 -23.08 23.66
N SER A 381 45.26 -23.68 24.86
CA SER A 381 44.31 -23.35 25.93
C SER A 381 44.61 -21.99 26.57
N PHE A 382 44.31 -20.92 25.83
CA PHE A 382 43.93 -19.65 26.44
C PHE A 382 42.88 -19.95 27.51
N SER A 383 43.03 -19.36 28.70
CA SER A 383 42.08 -19.59 29.79
C SER A 383 40.65 -19.30 29.33
N GLU A 384 39.65 -20.04 29.84
CA GLU A 384 38.24 -19.81 29.52
C GLU A 384 37.84 -18.34 29.75
N ALA A 385 38.44 -17.70 30.77
CA ALA A 385 38.33 -16.28 31.03
C ALA A 385 38.89 -15.40 29.88
N GLN A 386 40.03 -15.74 29.26
CA GLN A 386 40.59 -15.02 28.12
C GLN A 386 39.76 -15.21 26.84
N MET A 387 39.17 -16.39 26.65
CA MET A 387 38.23 -16.62 25.54
C MET A 387 36.93 -15.83 25.73
N SER A 388 36.41 -15.78 26.96
CA SER A 388 35.25 -14.95 27.34
C SER A 388 35.53 -13.45 27.16
N LEU A 389 36.67 -12.94 27.63
CA LEU A 389 37.09 -11.55 27.42
C LEU A 389 37.22 -11.19 25.93
N ARG A 390 37.74 -12.10 25.09
CA ARG A 390 37.83 -11.90 23.63
C ARG A 390 36.45 -11.91 22.95
N ALA A 391 35.49 -12.67 23.45
CA ALA A 391 34.11 -12.64 22.95
C ALA A 391 33.40 -11.33 23.36
N GLU A 392 33.60 -10.86 24.59
CA GLU A 392 33.06 -9.58 25.08
C GLU A 392 33.60 -8.39 24.29
N ILE A 393 34.91 -8.35 24.00
CA ILE A 393 35.52 -7.34 23.12
C ILE A 393 34.82 -7.33 21.76
N LYS A 394 34.67 -8.49 21.11
CA LYS A 394 34.01 -8.58 19.80
C LYS A 394 32.55 -8.12 19.82
N ARG A 395 31.79 -8.41 20.89
CA ARG A 395 30.41 -7.88 21.00
C ARG A 395 30.44 -6.36 21.05
N LEU A 396 31.29 -5.77 21.88
CA LEU A 396 31.43 -4.32 22.01
C LEU A 396 31.93 -3.65 20.73
N GLU A 397 32.81 -4.31 19.96
CA GLU A 397 33.22 -3.87 18.63
C GLU A 397 32.03 -3.84 17.66
N THR A 398 31.19 -4.88 17.62
CA THR A 398 29.98 -4.91 16.77
C THR A 398 28.89 -3.92 17.23
N GLU A 399 28.76 -3.72 18.54
CA GLU A 399 27.85 -2.74 19.16
C GLU A 399 28.27 -1.31 18.80
N ARG A 400 29.58 -1.05 18.79
CA ARG A 400 30.19 0.21 18.34
C ARG A 400 29.98 0.47 16.85
N THR A 401 30.16 -0.52 15.98
CA THR A 401 29.93 -0.34 14.53
C THR A 401 28.45 -0.10 14.25
N GLY A 402 27.54 -0.88 14.86
CA GLY A 402 26.09 -0.65 14.75
C GLY A 402 25.69 0.77 15.17
N LEU A 403 26.20 1.25 16.30
CA LEU A 403 25.93 2.62 16.77
C LEU A 403 26.43 3.72 15.82
N LEU A 404 27.47 3.50 15.03
CA LEU A 404 28.03 4.48 14.08
C LEU A 404 27.43 4.36 12.67
N GLU A 405 27.14 3.14 12.21
CA GLU A 405 26.76 2.85 10.81
C GLU A 405 25.25 2.67 10.65
N GLU A 406 24.58 1.93 11.54
CA GLU A 406 23.15 1.62 11.42
C GLU A 406 22.25 2.77 11.91
N THR A 407 22.77 3.66 12.77
CA THR A 407 21.98 4.79 13.33
C THR A 407 21.91 6.02 12.42
N GLY A 408 22.42 5.93 11.18
CA GLY A 408 22.40 7.04 10.22
C GLY A 408 23.20 8.28 10.67
N GLY A 409 24.18 8.10 11.56
CA GLY A 409 24.97 9.19 12.13
C GLY A 409 24.36 9.88 13.36
N ALA A 410 23.30 9.31 13.96
CA ALA A 410 22.72 9.85 15.20
C ALA A 410 23.71 9.88 16.38
N TYR A 411 24.74 9.02 16.36
CA TYR A 411 25.88 9.09 17.27
C TYR A 411 27.18 9.36 16.50
N SER A 412 27.88 10.43 16.86
CA SER A 412 29.25 10.69 16.41
C SER A 412 30.27 9.85 17.19
N VAL A 413 31.51 9.76 16.67
CA VAL A 413 32.66 9.21 17.41
C VAL A 413 32.93 9.97 18.73
N SER A 414 32.50 11.23 18.83
CA SER A 414 32.56 12.02 20.07
C SER A 414 31.38 11.81 21.03
N SER A 415 30.40 10.97 20.70
CA SER A 415 29.29 10.61 21.59
C SER A 415 29.80 10.06 22.94
N PRO A 416 29.21 10.46 24.09
CA PRO A 416 29.54 9.87 25.39
C PRO A 416 29.35 8.35 25.44
N LEU A 417 28.39 7.82 24.67
CA LEU A 417 28.10 6.38 24.57
C LEU A 417 29.19 5.63 23.79
N VAL A 418 29.60 6.16 22.64
CA VAL A 418 30.71 5.57 21.86
C VAL A 418 32.01 5.62 22.67
N ARG A 419 32.26 6.74 23.38
CA ARG A 419 33.44 6.87 24.25
C ARG A 419 33.42 5.94 25.47
N SER A 420 32.26 5.60 26.05
CA SER A 420 32.21 4.63 27.15
C SER A 420 32.44 3.19 26.67
N ILE A 421 31.99 2.85 25.45
CA ILE A 421 32.30 1.58 24.79
C ILE A 421 33.80 1.49 24.45
N ASP A 422 34.40 2.54 23.87
CA ASP A 422 35.84 2.60 23.57
C ASP A 422 36.72 2.42 24.82
N LEU A 423 36.35 3.07 25.94
CA LEU A 423 37.02 2.87 27.23
C LEU A 423 36.86 1.43 27.75
N LYS A 424 35.67 0.83 27.59
CA LYS A 424 35.41 -0.55 28.01
C LYS A 424 36.23 -1.56 27.21
N ILE A 425 36.32 -1.39 25.89
CA ILE A 425 37.16 -2.19 25.00
C ILE A 425 38.64 -2.09 25.42
N ALA A 426 39.16 -0.87 25.64
CA ALA A 426 40.53 -0.66 26.08
C ALA A 426 40.87 -1.35 27.43
N ASP A 427 39.96 -1.30 28.40
CA ASP A 427 40.11 -1.99 29.69
C ASP A 427 40.06 -3.52 29.57
N LEU A 428 39.25 -4.06 28.65
CA LEU A 428 39.21 -5.50 28.37
C LEU A 428 40.48 -5.97 27.65
N HIS A 429 41.04 -5.19 26.73
CA HIS A 429 42.34 -5.47 26.12
C HIS A 429 43.47 -5.50 27.16
N ARG A 430 43.51 -4.54 28.09
CA ARG A 430 44.47 -4.54 29.21
C ARG A 430 44.38 -5.83 30.03
N LYS A 431 43.16 -6.31 30.31
CA LYS A 431 42.89 -7.58 31.02
C LYS A 431 43.20 -8.83 30.20
N CYS A 432 43.25 -8.74 28.87
CA CYS A 432 43.70 -9.83 27.99
C CYS A 432 45.23 -9.94 27.87
N VAL A 433 45.95 -8.82 28.02
CA VAL A 433 47.40 -8.73 27.79
C VAL A 433 48.22 -9.01 29.06
N LEU A 434 47.69 -8.67 30.24
CA LEU A 434 48.34 -9.03 31.50
C LEU A 434 48.33 -10.56 31.71
N PRO A 435 49.46 -11.19 32.06
CA PRO A 435 49.47 -12.60 32.44
C PRO A 435 48.65 -12.79 33.73
N ILE A 436 47.88 -13.87 33.80
CA ILE A 436 47.15 -14.24 35.01
C ILE A 436 48.19 -14.72 36.03
N VAL A 437 48.56 -13.83 36.96
CA VAL A 437 49.41 -14.18 38.10
C VAL A 437 48.52 -14.90 39.12
N ASP A 438 48.40 -16.22 38.98
CA ASP A 438 47.63 -17.05 39.91
C ASP A 438 48.09 -16.83 41.36
N HIS A 439 47.27 -16.14 42.17
CA HIS A 439 47.50 -15.92 43.60
C HIS A 439 47.19 -17.18 44.43
N ARG A 440 47.60 -18.35 43.94
CA ARG A 440 47.46 -19.66 44.58
C ARG A 440 48.81 -20.19 45.09
N ASP A 441 49.60 -19.35 45.75
CA ASP A 441 50.71 -19.79 46.63
C ASP A 441 51.15 -18.70 47.62
N THR A 442 50.24 -18.34 48.54
CA THR A 442 50.55 -17.52 49.73
C THR A 442 49.91 -18.11 50.99
N ARG A 443 50.33 -19.34 51.34
CA ARG A 443 50.13 -19.93 52.68
C ARG A 443 51.41 -20.60 53.17
N HIS A 444 52.22 -19.83 53.89
CA HIS A 444 53.23 -20.27 54.84
C HIS A 444 52.95 -19.57 56.17
#